data_AF-A0A535LEQ7-F1
#
_entry.id   AF-A0A535LEQ7-F1
#
_cell.length_a   1.000
_cell.length_b   1.000
_cell.length_c   1.000
_cell.angle_alpha   90.00
_cell.angle_beta   90.00
_cell.angle_gamma   90.00
#
_symmetry.space_group_name_H-M   'P 1'
#
loop_
_entity.id
_entity.type
_entity.pdbx_description
1 polymer ?
#
loop_
_entity_poly.entity_id
_entity_poly.type
_entity_poly.pdbx_seq_one_letter_code
_entity_poly.pdbx_strand_id
1 'polypeptide(L)'
;MDNDDDFADTSIEIGSDELLSDDDLHLPESANILVRTHAVRAWLARRREESAIEVGEAALALQQVMLQEPQETRLRRRERQSLQWQLDQQQQVLKEAQQRLDGYIEAEALLEECITHTSGERVLVEYYLALENLVHTITQANQSEQSPRLQALFDVQHRVEHVGAPNEED
;
A
#
# COMPACT_ATOMS: atom_id res chain seq x y z
N MET A 1 -22.86 -46.23 -19.01
CA MET A 1 -21.82 -45.39 -19.65
C MET A 1 -21.38 -44.46 -18.55
N ASP A 2 -20.12 -44.59 -18.14
CA ASP A 2 -19.45 -43.74 -17.16
C ASP A 2 -19.60 -42.28 -17.57
N ASN A 3 -20.14 -41.47 -16.67
CA ASN A 3 -19.91 -40.04 -16.71
C ASN A 3 -18.57 -39.84 -16.01
N ASP A 4 -17.48 -39.94 -16.79
CA ASP A 4 -16.16 -39.61 -16.31
C ASP A 4 -16.15 -38.15 -15.85
N ASP A 5 -15.86 -38.05 -14.56
CA ASP A 5 -15.74 -36.88 -13.71
C ASP A 5 -14.47 -36.12 -14.08
N ASP A 6 -14.43 -35.59 -15.31
CA ASP A 6 -13.33 -34.78 -15.85
C ASP A 6 -13.49 -33.30 -15.40
N PHE A 7 -13.70 -33.09 -14.09
CA PHE A 7 -13.30 -31.82 -13.47
C PHE A 7 -11.77 -31.80 -13.47
N ALA A 8 -11.23 -31.44 -14.63
CA ALA A 8 -9.84 -31.10 -14.79
C ALA A 8 -9.44 -30.20 -13.63
N ASP A 9 -8.56 -30.75 -12.79
CA ASP A 9 -7.81 -30.07 -11.77
C ASP A 9 -7.00 -28.97 -12.48
N THR A 10 -7.64 -27.85 -12.78
CA THR A 10 -6.96 -26.62 -13.18
C THR A 10 -6.25 -26.14 -11.94
N SER A 11 -5.06 -26.70 -11.70
CA SER A 11 -4.05 -26.14 -10.83
C SER A 11 -3.90 -24.68 -11.25
N ILE A 12 -4.49 -23.78 -10.45
CA ILE A 12 -4.37 -22.34 -10.65
C ILE A 12 -2.88 -22.06 -10.51
N GLU A 13 -2.21 -21.76 -11.61
CA GLU A 13 -0.81 -21.39 -11.62
C GLU A 13 -0.70 -20.00 -10.97
N ILE A 14 -0.51 -19.99 -9.65
CA ILE A 14 -0.29 -18.78 -8.89
C ILE A 14 1.14 -18.31 -9.22
N GLY A 15 1.25 -17.11 -9.81
CA GLY A 15 2.54 -16.52 -10.15
C GLY A 15 3.41 -16.30 -8.91
N SER A 16 4.73 -16.35 -9.07
CA SER A 16 5.69 -16.14 -7.98
C SER A 16 5.48 -14.81 -7.25
N ASP A 17 5.09 -13.76 -7.97
CA ASP A 17 4.87 -12.43 -7.38
C ASP A 17 3.66 -12.43 -6.44
N GLU A 18 2.61 -13.16 -6.79
CA GLU A 18 1.41 -13.30 -5.96
C GLU A 18 1.76 -13.97 -4.62
N LEU A 19 2.53 -15.07 -4.67
CA LEU A 19 3.00 -15.78 -3.47
C LEU A 19 3.92 -14.91 -2.60
N LEU A 20 4.79 -14.12 -3.23
CA LEU A 20 5.76 -13.28 -2.53
C LEU A 20 5.17 -11.98 -1.98
N SER A 21 4.00 -11.59 -2.48
CA SER A 21 3.27 -10.39 -2.05
C SER A 21 2.42 -10.58 -0.79
N ASP A 22 2.32 -11.81 -0.26
CA ASP A 22 1.46 -12.10 0.89
C ASP A 22 1.94 -11.37 2.15
N ASP A 23 0.99 -10.77 2.88
CA ASP A 23 1.22 -10.04 4.12
C ASP A 23 1.82 -10.95 5.19
N ASP A 24 1.34 -12.19 5.27
CA ASP A 24 1.76 -13.20 6.24
C ASP A 24 2.99 -14.00 5.75
N LEU A 25 3.60 -13.62 4.62
CA LEU A 25 4.80 -14.29 4.13
C LEU A 25 5.95 -14.15 5.12
N HIS A 26 6.43 -15.30 5.59
CA HIS A 26 7.69 -15.41 6.34
C HIS A 26 8.70 -16.17 5.51
N LEU A 27 9.92 -15.64 5.42
CA LEU A 27 11.02 -16.31 4.74
C LEU A 27 11.99 -16.93 5.75
N PRO A 28 12.47 -18.16 5.51
CA PRO A 28 13.43 -18.80 6.41
C PRO A 28 14.75 -18.01 6.45
N GLU A 29 15.52 -18.14 7.53
CA GLU A 29 16.81 -17.46 7.69
C GLU A 29 17.76 -17.65 6.49
N SER A 30 17.79 -18.87 5.96
CA SER A 30 18.62 -19.24 4.81
C SER A 30 18.13 -18.69 3.47
N ALA A 31 17.00 -17.96 3.43
CA ALA A 31 16.49 -17.37 2.21
C ALA A 31 17.49 -16.36 1.65
N ASN A 32 17.80 -16.52 0.36
CA ASN A 32 18.71 -15.64 -0.36
C ASN A 32 18.18 -14.19 -0.30
N ILE A 33 19.08 -13.22 -0.10
CA ILE A 33 18.76 -11.79 -0.09
C ILE A 33 17.94 -11.37 -1.31
N LEU A 34 18.20 -11.93 -2.50
CA LEU A 34 17.44 -11.62 -3.70
C LEU A 34 15.95 -12.01 -3.56
N VAL A 35 15.65 -13.12 -2.90
CA VAL A 35 14.27 -13.56 -2.64
C VAL A 35 13.61 -12.64 -1.63
N ARG A 36 14.32 -12.24 -0.57
CA ARG A 36 13.83 -11.28 0.42
C ARG A 36 13.52 -9.92 -0.21
N THR A 37 14.44 -9.39 -1.02
CA THR A 37 14.24 -8.16 -1.79
C THR A 37 13.07 -8.28 -2.75
N HIS A 38 12.93 -9.42 -3.44
CA HIS A 38 11.80 -9.66 -4.32
C HIS A 38 10.47 -9.71 -3.57
N ALA A 39 10.43 -10.31 -2.38
CA ALA A 39 9.23 -10.33 -1.53
C ALA A 39 8.80 -8.94 -1.09
N VAL A 40 9.75 -8.09 -0.68
CA VAL A 40 9.45 -6.69 -0.36
C VAL A 40 8.94 -5.95 -1.61
N ARG A 41 9.58 -6.16 -2.76
CA ARG A 41 9.18 -5.51 -4.03
C ARG A 41 7.78 -5.94 -4.50
N ALA A 42 7.49 -7.24 -4.47
CA ALA A 42 6.19 -7.79 -4.88
C ALA A 42 5.08 -7.29 -3.94
N TRP A 43 5.33 -7.29 -2.63
CA TRP A 43 4.42 -6.73 -1.65
C TRP A 43 4.16 -5.23 -1.88
N LEU A 44 5.21 -4.43 -2.10
CA LEU A 44 5.08 -2.99 -2.41
C LEU A 44 4.27 -2.75 -3.69
N ALA A 45 4.54 -3.53 -4.74
CA ALA A 45 3.81 -3.42 -6.00
C ALA A 45 2.31 -3.66 -5.82
N ARG A 46 1.97 -4.71 -5.05
CA ARG A 46 0.58 -5.03 -4.69
C ARG A 46 -0.06 -3.91 -3.85
N ARG A 47 0.60 -3.44 -2.79
CA ARG A 47 0.09 -2.34 -1.94
C ARG A 47 -0.14 -1.04 -2.70
N ARG A 48 0.73 -0.73 -3.66
CA ARG A 48 0.57 0.41 -4.54
C ARG A 48 -0.65 0.25 -5.46
N GLU A 49 -0.85 -0.95 -6.03
CA GLU A 49 -2.02 -1.22 -6.87
C GLU A 49 -3.32 -1.15 -6.07
N GLU A 50 -3.38 -1.78 -4.89
CA GLU A 50 -4.51 -1.69 -3.95
C GLU A 50 -4.82 -0.22 -3.61
N SER A 51 -3.80 0.56 -3.23
CA SER A 51 -3.98 1.98 -2.88
C SER A 51 -4.39 2.84 -4.08
N ALA A 52 -3.95 2.51 -5.30
CA ALA A 52 -4.38 3.20 -6.51
C ALA A 52 -5.86 2.93 -6.82
N ILE A 53 -6.35 1.71 -6.55
CA ILE A 53 -7.77 1.38 -6.63
C ILE A 53 -8.56 2.19 -5.60
N GLU A 54 -8.11 2.24 -4.34
CA GLU A 54 -8.76 3.05 -3.29
C GLU A 54 -8.89 4.53 -3.65
N VAL A 55 -7.86 5.12 -4.27
CA VAL A 55 -7.91 6.50 -4.79
C VAL A 55 -8.99 6.63 -5.87
N GLY A 56 -9.09 5.65 -6.78
CA GLY A 56 -10.11 5.60 -7.82
C GLY A 56 -11.52 5.51 -7.25
N GLU A 57 -11.73 4.65 -6.25
CA GLU A 57 -13.01 4.49 -5.55
C GLU A 57 -13.41 5.75 -4.80
N ALA A 58 -12.49 6.39 -4.08
CA ALA A 58 -12.74 7.64 -3.38
C ALA A 58 -13.08 8.80 -4.35
N ALA A 59 -12.40 8.86 -5.50
CA ALA A 59 -12.70 9.84 -6.54
C ALA A 59 -14.10 9.62 -7.16
N LEU A 60 -14.47 8.35 -7.41
CA LEU A 60 -15.79 8.00 -7.90
C LEU A 60 -16.88 8.38 -6.87
N ALA A 61 -16.67 8.08 -5.59
CA ALA A 61 -17.60 8.44 -4.52
C ALA A 61 -17.81 9.96 -4.42
N LEU A 62 -16.73 10.75 -4.47
CA LEU A 62 -16.81 12.21 -4.52
C LEU A 62 -17.60 12.70 -5.72
N GLN A 63 -17.35 12.15 -6.91
CA GLN A 63 -18.07 12.51 -8.13
C GLN A 63 -19.58 12.22 -8.00
N GLN A 64 -19.96 11.09 -7.41
CA GLN A 64 -21.37 10.75 -7.19
C GLN A 64 -22.08 11.76 -6.29
N VAL A 65 -21.42 12.25 -5.23
CA VAL A 65 -21.99 13.29 -4.36
C VAL A 65 -22.14 14.62 -5.12
N MET A 66 -21.15 14.99 -5.95
CA MET A 66 -21.23 16.20 -6.78
C MET A 66 -22.35 16.12 -7.84
N LEU A 67 -22.60 14.94 -8.40
CA LEU A 67 -23.70 14.73 -9.36
C LEU A 67 -25.09 14.77 -8.70
N GLN A 68 -25.18 14.45 -7.41
CA GLN A 68 -26.42 14.55 -6.64
C GLN A 68 -26.77 16.00 -6.27
N GLU A 69 -25.87 16.96 -6.46
CA GLU A 69 -26.16 18.37 -6.23
C GLU A 69 -27.25 18.85 -7.20
N PRO A 70 -28.48 19.13 -6.72
CA PRO A 70 -29.57 19.48 -7.62
C PRO A 70 -29.33 20.88 -8.16
N GLN A 71 -29.06 20.96 -9.47
CA GLN A 71 -28.64 22.19 -10.15
C GLN A 71 -29.70 23.32 -10.12
N GLU A 72 -30.96 23.06 -9.75
CA GLU A 72 -32.05 24.05 -9.93
C GLU A 72 -33.03 24.22 -8.76
N THR A 73 -33.04 23.36 -7.74
CA THR A 73 -33.93 23.52 -6.58
C THR A 73 -33.22 24.21 -5.41
N ARG A 74 -33.81 25.29 -4.90
CA ARG A 74 -33.37 25.94 -3.65
C ARG A 74 -33.49 24.95 -2.48
N LEU A 75 -32.43 24.18 -2.24
CA LEU A 75 -32.29 23.30 -1.08
C LEU A 75 -32.54 24.09 0.20
N ARG A 76 -33.21 23.45 1.17
CA ARG A 76 -33.38 24.01 2.51
C ARG A 76 -32.01 24.10 3.18
N ARG A 77 -31.83 25.05 4.10
CA ARG A 77 -30.53 25.29 4.79
C ARG A 77 -29.92 24.01 5.39
N ARG A 78 -30.73 23.12 5.95
CA ARG A 78 -30.28 21.84 6.54
C ARG A 78 -29.79 20.85 5.48
N GLU A 79 -30.47 20.77 4.34
CA GLU A 79 -30.07 19.91 3.22
C GLU A 79 -28.74 20.37 2.63
N ARG A 80 -28.55 21.70 2.50
CA ARG A 80 -27.27 22.28 2.07
C ARG A 80 -26.12 21.95 3.03
N GLN A 81 -26.35 22.07 4.34
CA GLN A 81 -25.34 21.71 5.33
C GLN A 81 -24.99 20.22 5.30
N SER A 82 -25.99 19.37 5.12
CA SER A 82 -25.76 17.92 4.98
C SER A 82 -24.93 17.59 3.74
N LEU A 83 -25.26 18.20 2.60
CA LEU A 83 -24.52 17.99 1.35
C LEU A 83 -23.08 18.50 1.46
N GLN A 84 -22.88 19.68 2.03
CA GLN A 84 -21.53 20.23 2.25
C GLN A 84 -20.70 19.30 3.14
N TRP A 85 -21.27 18.82 4.24
CA TRP A 85 -20.59 17.90 5.13
C TRP A 85 -20.19 16.59 4.43
N GLN A 86 -21.06 16.05 3.57
CA GLN A 86 -20.74 14.88 2.76
C GLN A 86 -19.62 15.15 1.75
N LEU A 87 -19.63 16.31 1.08
CA LEU A 87 -18.56 16.71 0.17
C LEU A 87 -17.22 16.83 0.90
N ASP A 88 -17.21 17.53 2.03
CA ASP A 88 -16.00 17.71 2.85
C ASP A 88 -15.45 16.35 3.31
N GLN A 89 -16.34 15.43 3.72
CA GLN A 89 -15.95 14.08 4.10
C GLN A 89 -15.33 13.30 2.93
N GLN A 90 -15.94 13.30 1.75
CA GLN A 90 -15.42 12.58 0.59
C GLN A 90 -14.11 13.17 0.07
N GLN A 91 -13.96 14.50 0.12
CA GLN A 91 -12.69 15.16 -0.19
C GLN A 91 -11.58 14.74 0.77
N GLN A 92 -11.89 14.61 2.06
CA GLN A 92 -10.93 14.14 3.04
C GLN A 92 -10.52 12.69 2.79
N VAL A 93 -11.47 11.78 2.50
CA VAL A 93 -11.18 10.37 2.17
C VAL A 93 -10.27 10.27 0.94
N LEU A 94 -10.58 11.01 -0.13
CA LEU A 94 -9.76 11.04 -1.34
C LEU A 94 -8.34 11.54 -1.04
N LYS A 95 -8.20 12.60 -0.26
CA LYS A 95 -6.91 13.15 0.15
C LYS A 95 -6.11 12.13 0.96
N GLU A 96 -6.74 11.43 1.88
CA GLU A 96 -6.07 10.40 2.70
C GLU A 96 -5.60 9.21 1.86
N ALA A 97 -6.43 8.73 0.92
CA ALA A 97 -6.06 7.67 -0.02
C ALA A 97 -4.87 8.09 -0.89
N GLN A 98 -4.87 9.34 -1.39
CA GLN A 98 -3.73 9.88 -2.16
C GLN A 98 -2.45 9.92 -1.33
N GLN A 99 -2.52 10.39 -0.08
CA GLN A 99 -1.36 10.42 0.80
C GLN A 99 -0.80 9.03 1.09
N ARG A 100 -1.65 8.02 1.26
CA ARG A 100 -1.23 6.63 1.43
C ARG A 100 -0.50 6.11 0.19
N LEU A 101 -1.08 6.32 -0.99
CA LEU A 101 -0.47 5.95 -2.27
C LEU A 101 0.89 6.62 -2.47
N ASP A 102 0.99 7.93 -2.19
CA ASP A 102 2.25 8.67 -2.27
C ASP A 102 3.34 8.05 -1.37
N GLY A 103 2.96 7.58 -0.17
CA GLY A 103 3.87 6.88 0.74
C GLY A 103 4.44 5.60 0.15
N TYR A 104 3.60 4.75 -0.45
CA TYR A 104 4.07 3.52 -1.10
C TYR A 104 4.92 3.79 -2.36
N ILE A 105 4.59 4.83 -3.14
CA ILE A 105 5.38 5.25 -4.31
C ILE A 105 6.77 5.71 -3.88
N GLU A 106 6.86 6.53 -2.83
CA GLU A 106 8.14 7.01 -2.30
C GLU A 106 8.97 5.86 -1.75
N ALA A 107 8.35 4.94 -1.01
CA ALA A 107 9.00 3.75 -0.49
C ALA A 107 9.56 2.85 -1.61
N GLU A 108 8.82 2.66 -2.70
CA GLU A 108 9.31 1.89 -3.86
C GLU A 108 10.50 2.60 -4.55
N ALA A 109 10.38 3.91 -4.79
CA ALA A 109 11.46 4.67 -5.43
C ALA A 109 12.78 4.56 -4.63
N LEU A 110 12.67 4.62 -3.30
CA LEU A 110 13.79 4.48 -2.38
C LEU A 110 14.36 3.05 -2.39
N LEU A 111 13.52 2.02 -2.55
CA LEU A 111 13.97 0.63 -2.72
C LEU A 111 14.78 0.46 -4.01
N GLU A 112 14.26 0.98 -5.12
CA GLU A 112 14.96 0.90 -6.42
C GLU A 112 16.28 1.68 -6.41
N GLU A 113 16.34 2.81 -5.72
CA GLU A 113 17.58 3.55 -5.48
C GLU A 113 18.59 2.70 -4.69
N CYS A 114 18.15 2.05 -3.60
CA CYS A 114 19.00 1.15 -2.82
C CYS A 114 19.48 -0.06 -3.63
N ILE A 115 18.62 -0.69 -4.43
CA ILE A 115 18.98 -1.81 -5.32
C ILE A 115 20.02 -1.37 -6.36
N THR A 116 19.91 -0.13 -6.86
CA THR A 116 20.82 0.39 -7.89
C THR A 116 22.20 0.72 -7.32
N HIS A 117 22.26 1.26 -6.11
CA HIS A 117 23.51 1.80 -5.51
C HIS A 117 24.15 0.89 -4.47
N THR A 118 23.43 -0.12 -3.98
CA THR A 118 23.90 -1.10 -3.00
C THR A 118 23.83 -2.50 -3.61
N SER A 119 24.84 -3.32 -3.35
CA SER A 119 24.89 -4.70 -3.83
C SER A 119 24.96 -5.70 -2.68
N GLY A 120 24.38 -6.88 -2.91
CA GLY A 120 24.47 -8.01 -1.99
C GLY A 120 23.57 -7.88 -0.78
N GLU A 121 24.03 -8.46 0.35
CA GLU A 121 23.25 -8.66 1.57
C GLU A 121 22.83 -7.36 2.28
N ARG A 122 23.43 -6.22 1.92
CA ARG A 122 23.18 -4.93 2.57
C ARG A 122 21.98 -4.16 2.02
N VAL A 123 21.41 -4.56 0.88
CA VAL A 123 20.36 -3.79 0.20
C VAL A 123 19.18 -3.49 1.13
N LEU A 124 18.66 -4.48 1.85
CA LEU A 124 17.52 -4.29 2.74
C LEU A 124 17.87 -3.50 4.01
N VAL A 125 19.12 -3.59 4.48
CA VAL A 125 19.60 -2.80 5.63
C VAL A 125 19.68 -1.33 5.26
N GLU A 126 20.31 -1.00 4.12
CA GLU A 126 20.39 0.38 3.64
C GLU A 126 18.99 0.94 3.32
N TYR A 127 18.11 0.10 2.76
CA TYR A 127 16.71 0.45 2.52
C TYR A 127 15.98 0.80 3.82
N TYR A 128 16.10 -0.04 4.85
CA TYR A 128 15.51 0.21 6.16
C TYR A 128 16.01 1.52 6.78
N LEU A 129 17.32 1.77 6.75
CA LEU A 129 17.92 3.00 7.29
C LEU A 129 17.46 4.24 6.52
N ALA A 130 17.32 4.13 5.19
CA ALA A 130 16.83 5.23 4.36
C ALA A 130 15.34 5.51 4.62
N LEU A 131 14.51 4.49 4.84
CA LEU A 131 13.12 4.63 5.31
C LEU A 131 13.05 5.30 6.69
N GLU A 132 13.88 4.87 7.64
CA GLU A 132 13.94 5.44 8.99
C GLU A 132 14.30 6.94 8.95
N ASN A 133 15.30 7.31 8.15
CA ASN A 133 15.68 8.71 7.95
C ASN A 133 14.54 9.54 7.32
N LEU A 134 13.82 8.97 6.35
CA LEU A 134 12.67 9.62 5.71
C LEU A 134 11.54 9.87 6.72
N VAL A 135 11.15 8.83 7.46
CA VAL A 135 10.13 8.91 8.52
C VAL A 135 10.53 9.96 9.55
N HIS A 136 11.77 9.94 10.03
CA HIS A 136 12.29 10.91 10.99
C HIS A 136 12.20 12.36 10.46
N THR A 137 12.54 12.57 9.18
CA THR A 137 12.47 13.88 8.52
C THR A 137 11.03 14.39 8.43
N ILE A 138 10.08 13.51 8.09
CA ILE A 138 8.65 13.85 8.00
C ILE A 138 8.09 14.22 9.37
N THR A 139 8.41 13.45 10.41
CA THR A 139 7.95 13.71 11.78
C THR A 139 8.52 15.03 12.32
N GLN A 140 9.80 15.32 12.07
CA GLN A 140 10.42 16.60 12.46
C GLN A 140 9.80 17.81 11.75
N ALA A 141 9.29 17.64 10.53
CA ALA A 141 8.65 18.70 9.76
C ALA A 141 7.26 19.13 10.30
N ASN A 142 6.86 18.69 11.50
CA ASN A 142 5.56 18.91 12.13
C ASN A 142 4.38 18.45 11.26
N GLN A 143 4.58 17.47 10.37
CA GLN A 143 3.47 16.76 9.77
C GLN A 143 2.85 15.87 10.86
N SER A 144 1.51 15.86 10.94
CA SER A 144 0.77 15.08 11.94
C SER A 144 1.32 13.65 11.99
N GLU A 145 1.67 13.16 13.18
CA GLU A 145 2.17 11.78 13.39
C GLU A 145 1.19 10.70 12.90
N GLN A 146 -0.04 11.08 12.58
CA GLN A 146 -1.11 10.22 12.07
C GLN A 146 -1.41 10.44 10.58
N SER A 147 -0.48 11.00 9.80
CA SER A 147 -0.73 11.15 8.35
C SER A 147 -0.78 9.78 7.66
N PRO A 148 -1.73 9.53 6.75
CA PRO A 148 -1.80 8.28 5.99
C PRO A 148 -0.53 7.93 5.23
N ARG A 149 0.22 8.94 4.77
CA ARG A 149 1.55 8.76 4.16
C ARG A 149 2.54 8.14 5.13
N LEU A 150 2.58 8.67 6.36
CA LEU A 150 3.50 8.17 7.39
C LEU A 150 3.13 6.75 7.83
N GLN A 151 1.83 6.44 7.94
CA GLN A 151 1.37 5.08 8.19
C GLN A 151 1.83 4.11 7.11
N ALA A 152 1.68 4.47 5.83
CA ALA A 152 2.15 3.64 4.72
C ALA A 152 3.65 3.34 4.83
N LEU A 153 4.48 4.35 5.18
CA LEU A 153 5.91 4.17 5.39
C LEU A 153 6.23 3.24 6.57
N PHE A 154 5.49 3.34 7.68
CA PHE A 154 5.62 2.41 8.81
C PHE A 154 5.25 0.98 8.42
N ASP A 155 4.19 0.79 7.63
CA ASP A 155 3.82 -0.53 7.14
C ASP A 155 4.94 -1.15 6.30
N VAL A 156 5.64 -0.33 5.48
CA VAL A 156 6.81 -0.79 4.72
C VAL A 156 7.97 -1.16 5.64
N GLN A 157 8.28 -0.34 6.65
CA GLN A 157 9.34 -0.65 7.62
C GLN A 157 9.05 -2.00 8.31
N HIS A 158 7.83 -2.19 8.78
CA HIS A 158 7.39 -3.45 9.38
C HIS A 158 7.55 -4.61 8.40
N ARG A 159 7.19 -4.43 7.12
CA ARG A 159 7.40 -5.47 6.10
C ARG A 159 8.87 -5.83 5.93
N VAL A 160 9.76 -4.84 5.89
CA VAL A 160 11.20 -5.07 5.75
C VAL A 160 11.77 -5.79 6.97
N GLU A 161 11.32 -5.46 8.18
CA GLU A 161 11.68 -6.18 9.41
C GLU A 161 11.18 -7.61 9.37
N HIS A 162 9.92 -7.81 9.00
CA HIS A 162 9.27 -9.12 8.94
C HIS A 162 9.92 -10.07 7.94
N VAL A 163 10.34 -9.56 6.79
CA VAL A 163 11.01 -10.32 5.73
C VAL A 163 12.54 -10.34 5.93
N GLY A 164 13.08 -9.48 6.78
CA GLY A 164 14.52 -9.29 7.01
C GLY A 164 15.05 -9.90 8.30
N ALA A 165 14.21 -10.10 9.30
CA ALA A 165 14.61 -10.67 10.58
C ALA A 165 15.01 -12.15 10.43
N PRO A 166 16.09 -12.59 11.12
CA PRO A 166 16.27 -14.00 11.47
C PRO A 166 15.19 -14.40 12.49
N ASN A 167 14.73 -15.66 12.43
CA ASN A 167 13.69 -16.14 13.34
C ASN A 167 14.27 -16.21 14.77
N GLU A 168 13.75 -15.40 15.70
CA GLU A 168 13.80 -15.76 17.11
C GLU A 168 12.49 -16.50 17.45
N GLU A 169 12.44 -17.81 17.21
CA GLU A 169 11.48 -18.84 17.69
C GLU A 169 11.59 -20.05 16.73
N ASP A 170 11.94 -21.30 17.08
CA ASP A 170 12.20 -22.06 18.32
C ASP A 170 13.18 -23.22 17.98
#